data_AF-A0A9R0ZHK7-F1
#
_entry.id   AF-A0A9R0ZHK7-F1
#
_cell.length_a   1.000
_cell.length_b   1.000
_cell.length_c   1.000
_cell.angle_alpha   90.00
_cell.angle_beta   90.00
_cell.angle_gamma   90.00
#
_symmetry.space_group_name_H-M   'P 1'
#
loop_
_entity.id
_entity.type
_entity.pdbx_description
1 polymer ?
#
loop_
_entity_poly.entity_id
_entity_poly.type
_entity_poly.pdbx_seq_one_letter_code
_entity_poly.pdbx_strand_id
1 'polypeptide(L)'
;MPLFSGRFFETLIGRGSEPLTRLLSKIAVLYTLEPIFTIVFVINMTVVWEKVMGRLRSQIFRRILIQKMVFFDRHKVGELTGLLTSDLGSLKGVVSDNISRDRGLRAFSEITGTLCILFTLSTELAPVLGLLIVSVSVIVAIFKRSTVPTFKSYGIVQAHISDCVSETFSAIRTVRSFGGEKRQISMFDNLVCHVTYGLLFSWKQRGPSLFYWP
;
A
#
# COMPACT_ATOMS: atom_id res chain seq x y z
N MET A 1 -19.13 5.25 -16.44
CA MET A 1 -19.60 6.55 -15.90
C MET A 1 -19.42 7.75 -16.83
N PRO A 2 -18.23 8.04 -17.41
CA PRO A 2 -18.01 9.32 -18.13
C PRO A 2 -18.93 9.54 -19.34
N LEU A 3 -19.26 8.48 -20.10
CA LEU A 3 -20.13 8.56 -21.27
C LEU A 3 -21.60 8.93 -20.92
N PHE A 4 -22.09 8.49 -19.77
CA PHE A 4 -23.45 8.81 -19.32
C PHE A 4 -23.56 10.24 -18.80
N SER A 5 -22.49 10.75 -18.17
CA SER A 5 -22.41 12.15 -17.74
C SER A 5 -22.49 13.10 -18.95
N GLY A 6 -21.77 12.79 -20.04
CA GLY A 6 -21.83 13.58 -21.28
C GLY A 6 -23.24 13.64 -21.89
N ARG A 7 -23.90 12.49 -22.05
CA ARG A 7 -25.27 12.42 -22.61
C ARG A 7 -26.34 13.04 -21.69
N PHE A 8 -26.11 13.01 -20.37
CA PHE A 8 -26.97 13.69 -19.40
C PHE A 8 -26.89 15.22 -19.57
N PHE A 9 -25.68 15.78 -19.68
CA PHE A 9 -25.48 17.21 -19.93
C PHE A 9 -26.06 17.67 -21.26
N GLU A 10 -25.88 16.90 -22.35
CA GLU A 10 -26.46 17.22 -23.67
C GLU A 10 -27.99 17.27 -23.64
N THR A 11 -28.62 16.39 -22.86
CA THR A 11 -30.08 16.38 -22.67
C THR A 11 -30.55 17.56 -21.81
N LEU A 12 -29.78 17.97 -20.81
CA LEU A 12 -30.07 19.13 -19.96
C LEU A 12 -29.97 20.45 -20.75
N ILE A 13 -29.09 20.50 -21.76
CA ILE A 13 -28.90 21.64 -22.69
C ILE A 13 -29.95 21.62 -23.82
N GLY A 14 -30.88 20.66 -23.83
CA GLY A 14 -31.98 20.59 -24.80
C GLY A 14 -31.59 20.02 -26.17
N ARG A 15 -30.42 19.38 -26.27
CA ARG A 15 -29.87 18.82 -27.53
C ARG A 15 -30.07 17.29 -27.67
N GLY A 16 -30.69 16.64 -26.67
CA GLY A 16 -30.87 15.20 -26.60
C GLY A 16 -32.25 14.73 -27.07
N SER A 17 -32.30 13.64 -27.85
CA SER A 17 -33.51 13.06 -28.45
C SER A 17 -34.18 11.95 -27.60
N GLU A 18 -33.58 11.54 -26.47
CA GLU A 18 -34.06 10.44 -25.61
C GLU A 18 -34.85 10.97 -24.39
N PRO A 19 -35.88 10.25 -23.93
CA PRO A 19 -36.62 10.64 -22.73
C PRO A 19 -35.73 10.59 -21.48
N LEU A 20 -35.67 11.71 -20.75
CA LEU A 20 -34.83 11.90 -19.55
C LEU A 20 -35.01 10.79 -18.50
N THR A 21 -36.23 10.30 -18.33
CA THR A 21 -36.59 9.22 -17.38
C THR A 21 -35.89 7.91 -17.70
N ARG A 22 -35.67 7.60 -18.99
CA ARG A 22 -34.95 6.40 -19.45
C ARG A 22 -33.44 6.53 -19.25
N LEU A 23 -32.87 7.73 -19.33
CA LEU A 23 -31.46 7.97 -19.00
C LEU A 23 -31.21 7.92 -17.49
N LEU A 24 -32.08 8.55 -16.70
CA LEU A 24 -31.98 8.58 -15.24
C LEU A 24 -32.04 7.17 -14.64
N SER A 25 -32.96 6.33 -15.13
CA SER A 25 -33.07 4.93 -14.71
C SER A 25 -31.82 4.10 -15.06
N LYS A 26 -31.23 4.28 -16.25
CA LYS A 26 -29.96 3.62 -16.61
C LYS A 26 -28.80 4.02 -15.69
N ILE A 27 -28.68 5.29 -15.33
CA ILE A 27 -27.64 5.78 -14.41
C ILE A 27 -27.87 5.20 -13.01
N ALA A 28 -29.11 5.22 -12.52
CA ALA A 28 -29.46 4.67 -11.21
C ALA A 28 -29.13 3.18 -11.10
N VAL A 29 -29.47 2.38 -12.13
CA VAL A 29 -29.15 0.95 -12.18
C VAL A 29 -27.63 0.72 -12.23
N LEU A 30 -26.90 1.50 -13.03
CA LEU A 30 -25.45 1.35 -13.13
C LEU A 30 -24.74 1.70 -11.81
N TYR A 31 -25.23 2.71 -11.10
CA TYR A 31 -24.66 3.15 -9.82
C TYR A 31 -24.93 2.17 -8.68
N THR A 32 -26.06 1.44 -8.72
CA THR A 32 -26.34 0.38 -7.74
C THR A 32 -25.66 -0.93 -8.09
N LEU A 33 -25.43 -1.22 -9.37
CA LEU A 33 -24.80 -2.47 -9.82
C LEU A 33 -23.30 -2.53 -9.49
N GLU A 34 -22.57 -1.42 -9.64
CA GLU A 34 -21.12 -1.33 -9.36
C GLU A 34 -20.73 -1.76 -7.93
N PRO A 35 -21.37 -1.27 -6.85
CA PRO A 35 -21.03 -1.70 -5.50
C PRO A 35 -21.38 -3.16 -5.24
N ILE A 36 -22.46 -3.68 -5.83
CA ILE A 36 -22.85 -5.09 -5.69
C ILE A 36 -21.75 -5.99 -6.27
N PHE A 37 -21.27 -5.69 -7.48
CA PHE A 37 -20.17 -6.44 -8.09
C PHE A 37 -18.87 -6.33 -7.27
N THR A 38 -18.58 -5.14 -6.74
CA THR A 38 -17.41 -4.94 -5.87
C THR A 38 -17.51 -5.81 -4.62
N ILE A 39 -18.67 -5.87 -3.95
CA ILE A 39 -18.87 -6.68 -2.75
C ILE A 39 -18.67 -8.16 -3.05
N VAL A 40 -19.27 -8.67 -4.13
CA VAL A 40 -19.13 -10.08 -4.55
C VAL A 40 -17.66 -10.43 -4.83
N PHE A 41 -16.96 -9.56 -5.55
CA PHE A 41 -15.53 -9.74 -5.84
C PHE A 41 -14.68 -9.79 -4.57
N VAL A 42 -14.88 -8.84 -3.65
CA VAL A 42 -14.13 -8.75 -2.38
C VAL A 42 -14.37 -9.99 -1.52
N ILE A 43 -15.61 -10.46 -1.41
CA ILE A 43 -15.94 -11.69 -0.66
C ILE A 43 -15.23 -12.89 -1.27
N ASN A 44 -15.32 -13.09 -2.58
CA ASN A 44 -14.69 -14.22 -3.27
C ASN A 44 -13.16 -14.20 -3.08
N MET A 45 -12.52 -13.05 -3.29
CA MET A 45 -11.08 -12.91 -3.07
C MET A 45 -10.68 -13.20 -1.62
N THR A 46 -11.45 -12.72 -0.64
CA THR A 46 -11.18 -13.01 0.77
C THR A 46 -11.21 -14.53 1.05
N VAL A 47 -12.19 -15.24 0.49
CA VAL A 47 -12.29 -16.70 0.63
C VAL A 47 -11.12 -17.42 -0.04
N VAL A 48 -10.69 -16.97 -1.22
CA VAL A 48 -9.51 -17.54 -1.90
C VAL A 48 -8.26 -17.33 -1.05
N TRP A 49 -8.06 -16.12 -0.51
CA TRP A 49 -6.91 -15.81 0.34
C TRP A 49 -6.87 -16.63 1.61
N GLU A 50 -8.01 -16.84 2.26
CA GLU A 50 -8.09 -17.71 3.43
C GLU A 50 -7.70 -19.15 3.10
N LYS A 51 -8.15 -19.69 1.96
CA LYS A 51 -7.78 -21.04 1.51
C LYS A 51 -6.29 -21.16 1.21
N VAL A 52 -5.71 -20.18 0.51
CA VAL A 52 -4.27 -20.14 0.22
C VAL A 52 -3.47 -20.08 1.51
N MET A 53 -3.90 -19.23 2.44
CA MET A 53 -3.22 -19.04 3.71
C MET A 53 -3.31 -20.28 4.62
N GLY A 54 -4.47 -20.95 4.65
CA GLY A 54 -4.65 -22.22 5.34
C GLY A 54 -3.74 -23.32 4.79
N ARG A 55 -3.62 -23.42 3.46
CA ARG A 55 -2.68 -24.35 2.82
C ARG A 55 -1.22 -24.03 3.17
N LEU A 56 -0.85 -22.76 3.17
CA LEU A 56 0.50 -22.32 3.51
C LEU A 56 0.85 -22.67 4.97
N ARG A 57 -0.05 -22.37 5.92
CA ARG A 57 0.09 -22.76 7.33
C ARG A 57 0.28 -24.26 7.50
N SER A 58 -0.55 -25.07 6.83
CA SER A 58 -0.47 -26.52 6.89
C SER A 58 0.85 -27.06 6.31
N GLN A 59 1.31 -26.53 5.17
CA GLN A 59 2.57 -26.93 4.56
C GLN A 59 3.77 -26.58 5.44
N ILE A 60 3.80 -25.37 5.98
CA ILE A 60 4.88 -24.91 6.88
C ILE A 60 4.91 -25.77 8.14
N PHE A 61 3.75 -26.00 8.77
CA PHE A 61 3.63 -26.85 9.95
C PHE A 61 4.16 -28.27 9.69
N ARG A 62 3.77 -28.87 8.56
CA ARG A 62 4.25 -30.20 8.17
C ARG A 62 5.76 -30.23 7.94
N ARG A 63 6.34 -29.20 7.34
CA ARG A 63 7.79 -29.09 7.11
C ARG A 63 8.57 -28.92 8.40
N ILE A 64 8.05 -28.13 9.35
CA ILE A 64 8.66 -27.93 10.67
C ILE A 64 8.69 -29.26 11.43
N LEU A 65 7.60 -30.04 11.39
CA LEU A 65 7.48 -31.29 12.13
C LEU A 65 8.51 -32.38 11.70
N ILE A 66 8.96 -32.34 10.45
CA ILE A 66 9.91 -33.32 9.90
C ILE A 66 11.37 -32.89 10.14
N GLN A 67 11.63 -31.73 10.76
CA GLN A 67 12.99 -31.28 10.99
C GLN A 67 13.75 -32.02 12.10
N LYS A 68 15.08 -32.03 11.99
CA LYS A 68 15.99 -32.65 12.97
C LYS A 68 15.93 -31.92 14.31
N MET A 69 16.23 -32.63 15.41
CA MET A 69 16.19 -32.09 16.77
C MET A 69 17.09 -30.85 16.97
N VAL A 70 18.25 -30.82 16.30
CA VAL A 70 19.18 -29.68 16.28
C VAL A 70 18.52 -28.37 15.81
N PHE A 71 17.48 -28.45 14.98
CA PHE A 71 16.71 -27.28 14.55
C PHE A 71 15.87 -26.71 15.70
N PHE A 72 15.26 -27.57 16.51
CA PHE A 72 14.45 -27.19 17.67
C PHE A 72 15.30 -26.69 18.85
N ASP A 73 16.56 -27.12 18.96
CA ASP A 73 17.50 -26.58 19.96
C ASP A 73 17.92 -25.14 19.62
N ARG A 74 17.91 -24.76 18.33
CA ARG A 74 18.26 -23.40 17.89
C ARG A 74 17.09 -22.42 17.87
N HIS A 75 15.85 -22.89 17.69
CA HIS A 75 14.68 -22.02 17.54
C HIS A 75 13.70 -22.21 18.68
N LYS A 76 13.30 -21.11 19.33
CA LYS A 76 12.35 -21.18 20.45
C LYS A 76 10.96 -21.56 19.95
N VAL A 77 10.24 -22.38 20.71
CA VAL A 77 8.85 -22.78 20.40
C VAL A 77 7.92 -21.56 20.22
N GLY A 78 8.15 -20.49 20.98
CA GLY A 78 7.40 -19.23 20.87
C GLY A 78 7.62 -18.50 19.54
N GLU A 79 8.83 -18.60 18.96
CA GLU A 79 9.17 -17.98 17.67
C GLU A 79 8.50 -18.75 16.52
N LEU A 80 8.52 -20.08 16.56
CA LEU A 80 7.83 -20.95 15.61
C LEU A 80 6.30 -20.75 15.66
N THR A 81 5.75 -20.55 16.85
CA THR A 81 4.31 -20.26 17.04
C THR A 81 3.95 -18.87 16.53
N GLY A 82 4.81 -17.88 16.79
CA GLY A 82 4.68 -16.51 16.28
C GLY A 82 4.72 -16.46 14.74
N LEU A 83 5.62 -17.23 14.12
CA LEU A 83 5.68 -17.39 12.67
C LEU A 83 4.35 -17.89 12.11
N LEU A 84 3.79 -18.95 12.69
CA LEU A 84 2.56 -19.59 12.20
C LEU A 84 1.30 -18.72 12.37
N THR A 85 1.30 -17.84 13.37
CA THR A 85 0.14 -17.02 13.77
C THR A 85 0.26 -15.58 13.28
N SER A 86 1.28 -14.86 13.76
CA SER A 86 1.51 -13.42 13.52
C SER A 86 2.11 -13.15 12.14
N ASP A 87 3.20 -13.82 11.77
CA ASP A 87 3.91 -13.49 10.51
C ASP A 87 3.10 -13.93 9.30
N LEU A 88 2.56 -15.14 9.37
CA LEU A 88 1.60 -15.66 8.40
C LEU A 88 0.29 -14.85 8.39
N GLY A 89 -0.15 -14.32 9.53
CA GLY A 89 -1.29 -13.39 9.59
C GLY A 89 -1.01 -12.06 8.88
N SER A 90 0.17 -11.50 9.11
CA SER A 90 0.64 -10.24 8.49
C SER A 90 0.84 -10.41 6.98
N LEU A 91 1.38 -11.55 6.54
CA LEU A 91 1.46 -11.91 5.13
C LEU A 91 0.09 -11.98 4.47
N LYS A 92 -0.92 -12.56 5.13
CA LYS A 92 -2.31 -12.52 4.62
C LYS A 92 -2.79 -11.08 4.44
N GLY A 93 -2.53 -10.20 5.42
CA GLY A 93 -2.92 -8.79 5.35
C GLY A 93 -2.25 -8.09 4.17
N VAL A 94 -0.92 -8.16 4.08
CA VAL A 94 -0.15 -7.54 2.99
C VAL A 94 -0.57 -8.11 1.64
N VAL A 95 -0.65 -9.42 1.47
CA VAL A 95 -0.97 -10.03 0.18
C VAL A 95 -2.44 -9.83 -0.20
N SER A 96 -3.37 -9.91 0.75
CA SER A 96 -4.78 -9.60 0.50
C SER A 96 -4.98 -8.13 0.15
N ASP A 97 -4.33 -7.20 0.84
CA ASP A 97 -4.43 -5.78 0.48
C ASP A 97 -3.74 -5.49 -0.86
N ASN A 98 -2.60 -6.13 -1.14
CA ASN A 98 -1.89 -6.00 -2.40
C ASN A 98 -2.46 -6.85 -3.55
N ILE A 99 -3.56 -7.61 -3.38
CA ILE A 99 -4.18 -8.35 -4.49
C ILE A 99 -5.69 -8.13 -4.55
N SER A 100 -6.37 -8.15 -3.41
CA SER A 100 -7.79 -7.80 -3.32
C SER A 100 -8.02 -6.30 -3.50
N ARG A 101 -7.05 -5.46 -3.07
CA ARG A 101 -7.13 -3.99 -3.13
C ARG A 101 -6.18 -3.35 -4.13
N ASP A 102 -5.26 -4.12 -4.70
CA ASP A 102 -4.28 -3.59 -5.63
C ASP A 102 -4.92 -3.30 -6.99
N ARG A 103 -5.23 -2.02 -7.16
CA ARG A 103 -4.65 -1.09 -8.15
C ARG A 103 -3.96 -1.64 -9.42
N GLY A 104 -3.53 -2.89 -9.49
CA GLY A 104 -3.04 -3.54 -10.70
C GLY A 104 -4.20 -3.89 -11.64
N LEU A 105 -4.85 -5.04 -11.46
CA LEU A 105 -5.86 -5.52 -12.42
C LEU A 105 -7.09 -4.61 -12.51
N ARG A 106 -7.63 -4.14 -11.38
CA ARG A 106 -8.77 -3.22 -11.38
C ARG A 106 -8.38 -1.88 -12.01
N ALA A 107 -7.28 -1.24 -11.57
CA ALA A 107 -6.92 0.04 -12.18
C ALA A 107 -6.41 -0.13 -13.61
N PHE A 108 -5.83 -1.25 -14.01
CA PHE A 108 -5.50 -1.55 -15.40
C PHE A 108 -6.77 -1.65 -16.24
N SER A 109 -7.80 -2.36 -15.75
CA SER A 109 -9.11 -2.41 -16.41
C SER A 109 -9.79 -1.04 -16.47
N GLU A 110 -9.58 -0.19 -15.47
CA GLU A 110 -10.12 1.16 -15.39
C GLU A 110 -9.39 2.13 -16.33
N ILE A 111 -8.07 2.03 -16.39
CA ILE A 111 -7.22 2.79 -17.32
C ILE A 111 -7.54 2.40 -18.76
N THR A 112 -7.57 1.11 -19.07
CA THR A 112 -7.90 0.62 -20.41
C THR A 112 -9.33 0.97 -20.80
N GLY A 113 -10.30 0.76 -19.89
CA GLY A 113 -11.70 1.15 -20.11
C GLY A 113 -11.87 2.65 -20.34
N THR A 114 -11.19 3.49 -19.56
CA THR A 114 -11.21 4.95 -19.72
C THR A 114 -10.58 5.36 -21.05
N LEU A 115 -9.43 4.78 -21.40
CA LEU A 115 -8.74 5.06 -22.66
C LEU A 115 -9.61 4.68 -23.87
N CYS A 116 -10.24 3.50 -23.87
CA CYS A 116 -11.16 3.08 -24.92
C CYS A 116 -12.36 4.03 -25.07
N ILE A 117 -12.95 4.49 -23.96
CA ILE A 117 -14.07 5.45 -23.99
C ILE A 117 -13.60 6.80 -24.55
N LEU A 118 -12.41 7.25 -24.17
CA LEU A 118 -11.83 8.52 -24.62
C LEU A 118 -11.62 8.53 -26.15
N PHE A 119 -11.08 7.44 -26.71
CA PHE A 119 -10.91 7.28 -28.16
C PHE A 119 -12.24 7.18 -28.93
N THR A 120 -13.28 6.62 -28.29
CA THR A 120 -14.61 6.48 -28.92
C THR A 120 -15.37 7.81 -28.99
N LEU A 121 -15.12 8.73 -28.05
CA LEU A 121 -15.87 9.99 -27.96
C LEU A 121 -15.37 11.06 -28.95
N SER A 122 -14.05 11.22 -29.10
CA SER A 122 -13.47 12.12 -30.10
C SER A 122 -12.00 11.79 -30.34
N THR A 123 -11.67 11.40 -31.57
CA THR A 123 -10.31 11.01 -31.96
C THR A 123 -9.35 12.22 -32.05
N GLU A 124 -9.88 13.44 -32.16
CA GLU A 124 -9.09 14.68 -32.27
C GLU A 124 -8.57 15.19 -30.90
N LEU A 125 -9.41 15.10 -29.86
CA LEU A 125 -9.05 15.54 -28.50
C LEU A 125 -8.37 14.43 -27.68
N ALA A 126 -8.56 13.17 -28.07
CA ALA A 126 -7.97 12.01 -27.43
C ALA A 126 -6.43 12.05 -27.27
N PRO A 127 -5.63 12.36 -28.31
CA PRO A 127 -4.17 12.35 -28.19
C PRO A 127 -3.63 13.45 -27.28
N VAL A 128 -4.27 14.62 -27.24
CA VAL A 128 -3.86 15.73 -26.35
C VAL A 128 -4.07 15.35 -24.89
N LEU A 129 -5.23 14.78 -24.55
CA LEU A 129 -5.52 14.29 -23.20
C LEU A 129 -4.64 13.08 -22.84
N GLY A 130 -4.39 12.17 -23.79
CA GLY A 130 -3.47 11.05 -23.61
C GLY A 130 -2.05 11.51 -23.29
N LEU A 131 -1.53 12.51 -23.99
CA LEU A 131 -0.22 13.10 -23.73
C LEU A 131 -0.13 13.72 -22.34
N LEU A 132 -1.20 14.40 -21.89
CA LEU A 132 -1.29 14.97 -20.54
C LEU A 132 -1.30 13.88 -19.45
N ILE A 133 -2.02 12.78 -19.67
CA ILE A 133 -2.02 11.64 -18.73
C ILE A 133 -0.62 11.01 -18.64
N VAL A 134 0.05 10.83 -19.78
CA VAL A 134 1.41 10.26 -19.82
C VAL A 134 2.41 11.20 -19.15
N SER A 135 2.33 12.51 -19.38
CA SER A 135 3.25 13.48 -18.76
C SER A 135 3.11 13.50 -17.24
N VAL A 136 1.88 13.51 -16.72
CA VAL A 136 1.60 13.41 -15.28
C VAL A 136 2.11 12.07 -14.73
N SER A 137 1.90 10.96 -15.44
CA SER A 137 2.39 9.64 -15.02
C SER A 137 3.91 9.61 -14.90
N VAL A 138 4.64 10.22 -15.84
CA VAL A 138 6.10 10.33 -15.81
C VAL A 138 6.57 11.19 -14.62
N ILE A 139 5.92 12.32 -14.36
CA ILE A 139 6.22 13.17 -13.20
C ILE A 139 6.04 12.37 -11.92
N VAL A 140 4.90 11.69 -11.75
CA VAL A 140 4.63 10.84 -10.58
C VAL A 140 5.66 9.71 -10.45
N ALA A 141 6.09 9.09 -11.56
CA ALA A 141 7.11 8.05 -11.54
C ALA A 141 8.47 8.57 -11.05
N ILE A 142 8.87 9.78 -11.46
CA ILE A 142 10.09 10.44 -11.00
C ILE A 142 9.99 10.76 -9.51
N PHE A 143 8.87 11.33 -9.06
CA PHE A 143 8.60 11.60 -7.66
C PHE A 143 8.64 10.34 -6.80
N LYS A 144 8.03 9.25 -7.28
CA LYS A 144 8.05 7.94 -6.62
C LYS A 144 9.49 7.44 -6.49
N ARG A 145 10.28 7.49 -7.56
CA ARG A 145 11.68 7.05 -7.56
C ARG A 145 12.55 7.85 -6.58
N SER A 146 12.28 9.14 -6.43
CA SER A 146 13.00 10.01 -5.48
C SER A 146 12.60 9.79 -4.01
N THR A 147 11.35 9.39 -3.78
CA THR A 147 10.75 9.26 -2.45
C THR A 147 10.97 7.87 -1.82
N VAL A 148 10.95 6.81 -2.62
CA VAL A 148 11.20 5.42 -2.18
C VAL A 148 12.50 5.24 -1.38
N PRO A 149 13.68 5.75 -1.79
CA PRO A 149 14.91 5.57 -1.02
C PRO A 149 14.83 6.26 0.34
N THR A 150 14.15 7.41 0.43
CA THR A 150 13.97 8.12 1.69
C THR A 150 13.14 7.28 2.67
N PHE A 151 12.00 6.74 2.24
CA PHE A 151 11.18 5.81 3.03
C PHE A 151 11.95 4.58 3.50
N LYS A 152 12.83 4.03 2.65
CA LYS A 152 13.70 2.90 3.03
C LYS A 152 14.67 3.29 4.14
N SER A 153 15.33 4.44 4.02
CA SER A 153 16.24 4.95 5.06
C SER A 153 15.50 5.23 6.37
N TYR A 154 14.30 5.82 6.33
CA TYR A 154 13.45 5.99 7.52
C TYR A 154 13.16 4.65 8.20
N GLY A 155 12.80 3.61 7.44
CA GLY A 155 12.51 2.29 7.98
C GLY A 155 13.72 1.64 8.69
N ILE A 156 14.91 1.75 8.11
CA ILE A 156 16.16 1.23 8.69
C ILE A 156 16.48 1.95 10.02
N VAL A 157 16.32 3.27 10.03
CA VAL A 157 16.55 4.08 11.23
C VAL A 157 15.57 3.73 12.35
N GLN A 158 14.30 3.54 12.03
CA GLN A 158 13.28 3.11 13.00
C GLN A 158 13.58 1.71 13.58
N ALA A 159 14.12 0.81 12.75
CA ALA A 159 14.57 -0.50 13.20
C ALA A 159 15.71 -0.38 14.23
N HIS A 160 16.73 0.45 13.97
CA HIS A 160 17.82 0.67 14.93
C HIS A 160 17.37 1.22 16.29
N ILE A 161 16.39 2.14 16.31
CA ILE A 161 15.78 2.62 17.55
C ILE A 161 15.12 1.45 18.31
N SER A 162 14.35 0.65 17.59
CA SER A 162 13.62 -0.49 18.17
C SER A 162 14.57 -1.55 18.72
N ASP A 163 15.67 -1.83 18.02
CA ASP A 163 16.71 -2.77 18.44
C ASP A 163 17.41 -2.28 19.72
N CYS A 164 17.81 -1.00 19.78
CA CYS A 164 18.45 -0.41 20.95
C CYS A 164 17.55 -0.46 22.19
N VAL A 165 16.25 -0.18 22.02
CA VAL A 165 15.25 -0.29 23.11
C VAL A 165 15.09 -1.74 23.56
N SER A 166 14.96 -2.68 22.61
CA SER A 166 14.82 -4.10 22.90
C SER A 166 16.02 -4.65 23.67
N GLU A 167 17.25 -4.32 23.23
CA GLU A 167 18.48 -4.72 23.89
C GLU A 167 18.56 -4.17 25.33
N THR A 168 18.28 -2.87 25.50
CA THR A 168 18.33 -2.21 26.81
C THR A 168 17.32 -2.81 27.79
N PHE A 169 16.09 -3.05 27.35
CA PHE A 169 15.05 -3.62 28.21
C PHE A 169 15.26 -5.11 28.48
N SER A 170 15.76 -5.87 27.50
CA SER A 170 16.12 -7.27 27.70
C SER A 170 17.28 -7.42 28.70
N ALA A 171 18.22 -6.47 28.72
CA ALA A 171 19.37 -6.45 29.63
C ALA A 171 19.20 -5.54 30.86
N ILE A 172 17.96 -5.15 31.20
CA ILE A 172 17.70 -4.11 32.21
C ILE A 172 18.31 -4.43 33.59
N ARG A 173 18.32 -5.71 33.99
CA ARG A 173 18.94 -6.15 35.27
C ARG A 173 20.45 -5.92 35.27
N THR A 174 21.12 -6.18 34.15
CA THR A 174 22.55 -5.97 33.96
C THR A 174 22.87 -4.47 33.93
N VAL A 175 22.08 -3.67 33.21
CA VAL A 175 22.27 -2.21 33.16
C VAL A 175 22.15 -1.60 34.58
N ARG A 176 21.17 -2.04 35.36
CA ARG A 176 20.95 -1.62 36.75
C ARG A 176 22.07 -2.07 37.68
N SER A 177 22.56 -3.32 37.56
CA SER A 177 23.62 -3.84 38.43
C SER A 177 24.97 -3.13 38.23
N PHE A 178 25.25 -2.65 37.01
CA PHE A 178 26.47 -1.88 36.69
C PHE A 178 26.27 -0.36 36.78
N GLY A 179 25.08 0.14 37.15
CA GLY A 179 24.79 1.58 37.19
C GLY A 179 24.87 2.29 35.82
N GLY A 180 24.70 1.54 34.73
CA GLY A 180 24.92 1.99 33.35
C GLY A 180 23.79 2.82 32.74
N GLU A 181 22.80 3.25 33.51
CA GLU A 181 21.59 3.94 33.02
C GLU A 181 21.92 5.24 32.27
N LYS A 182 22.78 6.08 32.85
CA LYS A 182 23.19 7.34 32.21
C LYS A 182 23.88 7.13 30.86
N ARG A 183 24.62 6.02 30.73
CA ARG A 183 25.32 5.65 29.49
C ARG A 183 24.33 5.22 28.40
N GLN A 184 23.32 4.42 28.76
CA GLN A 184 22.27 3.99 27.83
C GLN A 184 21.39 5.17 27.39
N ILE A 185 21.05 6.08 28.31
CA ILE A 185 20.32 7.31 27.99
C ILE A 185 21.12 8.17 27.01
N SER A 186 22.43 8.38 27.24
CA SER A 186 23.22 9.19 26.30
C SER A 186 23.38 8.52 24.93
N MET A 187 23.45 7.18 24.88
CA MET A 187 23.54 6.44 23.63
C MET A 187 22.23 6.54 22.82
N PHE A 188 21.09 6.39 23.47
CA PHE A 188 19.78 6.57 22.85
C PHE A 188 19.58 8.01 22.37
N ASP A 189 19.96 9.00 23.19
CA ASP A 189 19.85 10.42 22.84
C ASP A 189 20.71 10.77 21.62
N ASN A 190 21.95 10.25 21.56
CA ASN A 190 22.79 10.39 20.36
C ASN A 190 22.17 9.73 19.12
N LEU A 191 21.55 8.56 19.27
CA LEU A 191 20.87 7.87 18.18
C LEU A 191 19.71 8.72 17.64
N VAL A 192 18.82 9.19 18.53
CA VAL A 192 17.67 10.05 18.20
C VAL A 192 18.10 11.39 17.62
N CYS A 193 19.17 11.97 18.15
CA CYS A 193 19.80 13.18 17.64
C CYS A 193 20.28 12.95 16.20
N HIS A 194 21.03 11.88 15.93
CA HIS A 194 21.48 11.53 14.59
C HIS A 194 20.32 11.31 13.61
N VAL A 195 19.21 10.72 14.06
CA VAL A 195 17.97 10.65 13.27
C VAL A 195 17.44 12.06 12.98
N THR A 196 17.21 12.85 14.02
CA THR A 196 16.57 14.17 13.92
C THR A 196 17.38 15.11 13.02
N TYR A 197 18.71 15.14 13.17
CA TYR A 197 19.60 15.94 12.34
C TYR A 197 19.77 15.36 10.94
N GLY A 198 19.82 14.03 10.77
CA GLY A 198 19.85 13.39 9.44
C GLY A 198 18.59 13.68 8.63
N LEU A 199 17.43 13.73 9.30
CA LEU A 199 16.15 14.08 8.68
C LEU A 199 16.06 15.58 8.38
N LEU A 200 16.43 16.45 9.32
CA LEU A 200 16.49 17.89 9.09
C LEU A 200 17.49 18.25 7.98
N PHE A 201 18.63 17.56 7.89
CA PHE A 201 19.62 17.76 6.85
C PHE A 201 19.13 17.25 5.48
N SER A 202 18.47 16.07 5.44
CA SER A 202 17.82 15.58 4.21
C SER A 202 16.68 16.48 3.75
N TRP A 203 15.92 17.08 4.67
CA TRP A 203 14.90 18.08 4.36
C TRP A 203 15.50 19.42 3.93
N LYS A 204 16.60 19.85 4.54
CA LYS A 204 17.31 21.09 4.22
C LYS A 204 18.07 21.02 2.88
N GLN A 205 18.64 19.86 2.53
CA GLN A 205 19.19 19.61 1.19
C GLN A 205 18.10 19.48 0.12
N ARG A 206 16.88 19.07 0.49
CA ARG A 206 15.69 19.09 -0.39
C ARG A 206 14.83 20.36 -0.19
N GLY A 207 15.46 21.47 0.21
CA GLY A 207 14.82 22.78 0.35
C GLY A 207 14.12 23.29 -0.93
N PRO A 208 13.40 24.41 -0.84
CA PRO A 208 12.01 24.61 -1.23
C PRO A 208 11.78 24.82 -2.73
N SER A 209 12.05 23.82 -3.57
CA SER A 209 11.69 23.90 -5.01
C SER A 209 10.27 23.42 -5.33
N LEU A 210 9.52 22.90 -4.34
CA LEU A 210 8.14 22.42 -4.53
C LEU A 210 7.04 23.37 -4.04
N PHE A 211 7.39 24.51 -3.42
CA PHE A 211 6.42 25.43 -2.80
C PHE A 211 6.39 26.81 -3.46
N TYR A 212 6.80 26.91 -4.71
CA TYR A 212 6.62 28.12 -5.52
C TYR A 212 6.17 27.74 -6.92
N TRP A 213 4.86 27.79 -7.16
CA TRP A 213 4.23 28.29 -8.39
C TRP A 213 2.85 28.88 -7.98
N PRO A 214 2.35 29.90 -8.70
CA PRO A 214 1.44 30.95 -8.23
C PRO A 214 -0.01 30.50 -8.00
#